data_AF-A0A514WHB7-F1
#
_entry.id   AF-A0A514WHB7-F1
#
_cell.length_a   1.000
_cell.length_b   1.000
_cell.length_c   1.000
_cell.angle_alpha   90.00
_cell.angle_beta   90.00
_cell.angle_gamma   90.00
#
_symmetry.space_group_name_H-M   'P 1'
#
loop_
_entity.id
_entity.type
_entity.pdbx_description
1 polymer ?
#
loop_
_entity_poly.entity_id
_entity_poly.type
_entity_poly.pdbx_seq_one_letter_code
_entity_poly.pdbx_strand_id
1 'polypeptide(L)'
;MRRAVLFALAGASLAFGASPVLAAARPVAKATAPAARPAAPAAGAHTAPPPEVEHAMFYLKVLISGLQSDQVEQPVKGVLVGCLYNNSLSRISTAMDKVIAENPAKVHRDKPNEVLTAMVAICNHPAQGGASQPAKGR
;
A
#
# COMPACT_ATOMS: atom_id res chain seq x y z
N MET A 1 -16.24 -0.31 -34.61
CA MET A 1 -17.20 0.71 -35.11
C MET A 1 -17.84 1.40 -33.90
N ARG A 2 -17.74 2.73 -33.83
CA ARG A 2 -18.59 3.70 -33.10
C ARG A 2 -18.89 3.38 -31.61
N ARG A 3 -18.51 4.20 -30.64
CA ARG A 3 -18.88 5.63 -30.54
C ARG A 3 -17.88 6.38 -29.65
N ALA A 4 -17.35 7.46 -30.20
CA ALA A 4 -16.86 8.59 -29.43
C ALA A 4 -18.06 9.34 -28.85
N VAL A 5 -17.99 9.70 -27.57
CA VAL A 5 -18.83 10.73 -26.98
C VAL A 5 -17.91 11.63 -26.16
N LEU A 6 -17.51 12.73 -26.82
CA LEU A 6 -16.96 13.92 -26.20
C LEU A 6 -18.11 14.64 -25.48
N PHE A 7 -17.95 14.92 -24.20
CA PHE A 7 -18.64 16.04 -23.55
C PHE A 7 -17.61 16.81 -22.74
N ALA A 8 -17.10 17.88 -23.36
CA ALA A 8 -16.54 19.01 -22.65
C ALA A 8 -17.69 19.81 -22.02
N LEU A 9 -17.56 20.21 -20.76
CA LEU A 9 -18.29 21.35 -20.22
C LEU A 9 -17.46 21.99 -19.10
N ALA A 10 -17.05 23.22 -19.39
CA ALA A 10 -16.45 24.15 -18.46
C ALA A 10 -17.44 24.54 -17.35
N GLY A 11 -16.90 24.80 -16.16
CA GLY A 11 -17.65 25.30 -15.01
C GLY A 11 -16.76 26.10 -14.09
N ALA A 12 -16.32 27.27 -14.55
CA ALA A 12 -15.85 28.34 -13.67
C ALA A 12 -17.07 28.98 -13.01
N SER A 13 -17.06 29.22 -11.69
CA SER A 13 -17.82 30.29 -11.03
C SER A 13 -17.62 30.34 -9.50
N LEU A 14 -17.20 31.53 -9.04
CA LEU A 14 -17.78 32.34 -7.95
C LEU A 14 -17.59 31.82 -6.50
N ALA A 15 -17.32 32.63 -5.46
CA ALA A 15 -17.44 34.07 -5.29
C ALA A 15 -16.55 34.56 -4.14
N PHE A 16 -16.10 35.81 -4.30
CA PHE A 16 -15.65 36.72 -3.25
C PHE A 16 -16.68 36.83 -2.10
N GLY A 17 -16.20 36.71 -0.88
CA GLY A 17 -16.91 37.17 0.32
C GLY A 17 -16.17 38.35 0.93
N ALA A 18 -16.53 39.57 0.52
CA ALA A 18 -16.15 40.81 1.20
C ALA A 18 -17.13 41.08 2.34
N SER A 19 -16.62 41.34 3.54
CA SER A 19 -17.39 41.94 4.63
C SER A 19 -16.71 43.24 5.06
N PRO A 20 -17.37 44.41 4.93
CA PRO A 20 -16.88 45.68 5.43
C PRO A 20 -17.44 45.93 6.84
N VAL A 21 -16.58 46.09 7.85
CA VAL A 21 -17.00 46.65 9.15
C VAL A 21 -15.94 47.65 9.65
N LEU A 22 -16.37 48.90 9.60
CA LEU A 22 -16.03 50.09 10.40
C LEU A 22 -14.57 50.33 10.82
N ALA A 23 -14.00 51.34 10.17
CA ALA A 23 -12.93 52.16 10.73
C ALA A 23 -13.45 52.97 11.94
N ALA A 24 -12.87 52.72 13.11
CA ALA A 24 -12.86 53.63 14.24
C ALA A 24 -11.40 53.86 14.66
N ALA A 25 -10.87 55.03 14.30
CA ALA A 25 -9.52 55.45 14.67
C ALA A 25 -9.49 56.00 16.09
N ARG A 26 -8.81 55.31 17.03
CA ARG A 26 -8.24 55.83 18.31
C ARG A 26 -7.15 54.90 18.85
N PRO A 27 -6.34 55.37 19.81
CA PRO A 27 -4.97 55.85 19.67
C PRO A 27 -3.90 54.74 19.61
N VAL A 28 -2.69 55.09 19.14
CA VAL A 28 -1.50 54.21 19.14
C VAL A 28 -1.10 53.89 20.57
N ALA A 29 -1.58 52.77 21.10
CA ALA A 29 -0.97 52.11 22.24
C ALA A 29 0.28 51.37 21.73
N LYS A 30 1.44 51.59 22.36
CA LYS A 30 2.68 50.85 22.10
C LYS A 30 2.38 49.35 22.11
N ALA A 31 2.40 48.73 20.94
CA ALA A 31 2.33 47.30 20.79
C ALA A 31 3.62 46.70 21.38
N THR A 32 3.55 46.18 22.60
CA THR A 32 4.47 45.13 23.02
C THR A 32 4.26 43.98 22.06
N ALA A 33 5.26 43.72 21.21
CA ALA A 33 5.23 42.63 20.25
C ALA A 33 4.78 41.34 20.97
N PRO A 34 3.78 40.61 20.44
CA PRO A 34 3.45 39.31 21.00
C PRO A 34 4.69 38.43 20.85
N ALA A 35 5.23 37.98 21.99
CA ALA A 35 6.28 36.98 22.00
C ALA A 35 5.80 35.80 21.15
N ALA A 36 6.51 35.50 20.05
CA ALA A 36 6.22 34.39 19.18
C ALA A 36 6.23 33.12 20.03
N ARG A 37 5.05 32.56 20.29
CA ARG A 37 4.95 31.21 20.87
C ARG A 37 5.56 30.24 19.85
N PRO A 38 6.43 29.30 20.27
CA PRO A 38 6.91 28.25 19.39
C PRO A 38 5.69 27.54 18.79
N ALA A 39 5.62 27.48 17.47
CA ALA A 39 4.63 26.66 16.80
C ALA A 39 4.83 25.22 17.27
N ALA A 40 3.80 24.64 17.89
CA ALA A 40 3.79 23.22 18.23
C ALA A 40 4.02 22.42 16.94
N PRO A 41 4.82 21.34 16.97
CA PRO A 41 5.01 20.51 15.78
C PRO A 41 3.64 20.04 15.31
N ALA A 42 3.37 20.22 14.01
CA ALA A 42 2.14 19.77 13.40
C ALA A 42 2.02 18.25 13.63
N ALA A 43 1.11 17.87 14.52
CA ALA A 43 0.74 16.47 14.70
C ALA A 43 0.06 16.01 13.41
N GLY A 44 0.68 15.04 12.71
CA GLY A 44 0.03 14.33 11.62
C GLY A 44 0.68 14.42 10.25
N ALA A 45 1.99 14.61 10.13
CA ALA A 45 2.66 14.19 8.91
C ALA A 45 2.49 12.66 8.78
N HIS A 46 1.62 12.23 7.86
CA HIS A 46 1.52 10.83 7.48
C HIS A 46 2.80 10.49 6.72
N THR A 47 3.80 10.00 7.44
CA THR A 47 5.02 9.47 6.83
C THR A 47 4.64 8.31 5.93
N ALA A 48 5.20 8.27 4.72
CA ALA A 48 5.01 7.13 3.82
C ALA A 48 5.38 5.83 4.56
N PRO A 49 4.62 4.75 4.36
CA PRO A 49 4.94 3.48 4.98
C PRO A 49 6.33 3.00 4.55
N PRO A 50 7.04 2.27 5.41
CA PRO A 50 8.31 1.68 5.03
C PRO A 50 8.16 0.77 3.79
N PRO A 51 9.16 0.70 2.89
CA PRO A 51 9.08 -0.09 1.65
C PRO A 51 8.71 -1.56 1.88
N GLU A 52 9.15 -2.15 2.99
CA GLU A 52 8.82 -3.52 3.36
C GLU A 52 7.32 -3.72 3.63
N VAL A 53 6.65 -2.71 4.19
CA VAL A 53 5.20 -2.72 4.41
C VAL A 53 4.48 -2.57 3.08
N GLU A 54 4.95 -1.67 2.21
CA GLU A 54 4.40 -1.50 0.87
C GLU A 54 4.49 -2.79 0.03
N HIS A 55 5.65 -3.45 0.05
CA HIS A 55 5.85 -4.73 -0.63
C HIS A 55 4.92 -5.81 -0.06
N ALA A 56 4.85 -5.95 1.26
CA ALA A 56 3.99 -6.94 1.89
C ALA A 56 2.50 -6.74 1.53
N MET A 57 2.03 -5.49 1.54
CA MET A 57 0.66 -5.15 1.14
C MET A 57 0.43 -5.42 -0.34
N PHE A 58 1.40 -5.09 -1.19
CA PHE A 58 1.32 -5.39 -2.62
C PHE A 58 1.25 -6.89 -2.89
N TYR A 59 2.13 -7.70 -2.28
CA TYR A 59 2.10 -9.15 -2.43
C TYR A 59 0.80 -9.76 -1.91
N LEU A 60 0.29 -9.31 -0.76
CA LEU A 60 -1.00 -9.75 -0.26
C LEU A 60 -2.14 -9.41 -1.23
N LYS A 61 -2.12 -8.23 -1.85
CA LYS A 61 -3.10 -7.85 -2.87
C LYS A 61 -3.04 -8.77 -4.09
N VAL A 62 -1.84 -9.11 -4.57
CA VAL A 62 -1.65 -10.05 -5.68
C VAL A 62 -2.17 -11.44 -5.33
N LEU A 63 -1.86 -11.93 -4.13
CA LEU A 63 -2.37 -13.20 -3.60
C LEU A 63 -3.90 -13.23 -3.64
N ILE A 64 -4.56 -12.25 -3.02
CA ILE A 64 -6.03 -12.16 -2.96
C ILE A 64 -6.62 -12.09 -4.36
N SER A 65 -6.01 -11.33 -5.27
CA SER A 65 -6.45 -11.23 -6.67
C SER A 65 -6.36 -12.59 -7.37
N GLY A 66 -5.30 -13.37 -7.12
CA GLY A 66 -5.17 -14.74 -7.63
C GLY A 66 -6.24 -15.68 -7.07
N LEU A 67 -6.57 -15.57 -5.77
CA LEU A 67 -7.62 -16.38 -5.14
C LEU A 67 -9.02 -16.06 -5.67
N GLN A 68 -9.28 -14.79 -6.00
CA GLN A 68 -10.55 -14.32 -6.55
C GLN A 68 -10.68 -14.52 -8.06
N SER A 69 -9.58 -14.77 -8.77
CA SER A 69 -9.56 -14.92 -10.23
C SER A 69 -10.12 -16.27 -10.67
N ASP A 70 -10.97 -16.28 -11.71
CA ASP A 70 -11.43 -17.50 -12.37
C ASP A 70 -10.36 -18.14 -13.28
N GLN A 71 -9.28 -17.40 -13.57
CA GLN A 71 -8.16 -17.86 -14.39
C GLN A 71 -7.12 -18.67 -13.60
N VAL A 72 -7.26 -18.76 -12.28
CA VAL A 72 -6.38 -19.55 -11.42
C VAL A 72 -7.11 -20.82 -11.04
N GLU A 73 -6.53 -21.97 -11.37
CA GLU A 73 -7.16 -23.26 -11.07
C GLU A 73 -7.26 -23.51 -9.56
N GLN A 74 -8.30 -24.23 -9.14
CA GLN A 74 -8.57 -24.51 -7.72
C GLN A 74 -7.40 -25.14 -6.96
N PRO A 75 -6.61 -26.08 -7.52
CA PRO A 75 -5.42 -26.61 -6.84
C PRO A 75 -4.38 -25.53 -6.54
N VAL A 76 -4.18 -24.57 -7.46
CA VAL A 76 -3.24 -23.45 -7.27
C VAL A 76 -3.75 -22.51 -6.18
N LYS A 77 -5.06 -22.25 -6.12
CA LYS A 77 -5.67 -21.50 -5.01
C LYS A 77 -5.44 -22.21 -3.67
N GLY A 78 -5.55 -23.54 -3.64
CA GLY A 78 -5.23 -24.35 -2.47
C GLY A 78 -3.78 -24.19 -1.99
N VAL A 79 -2.81 -24.20 -2.92
CA VAL A 79 -1.38 -23.93 -2.63
C VAL A 79 -1.19 -22.52 -2.05
N LEU A 80 -1.81 -21.51 -2.66
CA LEU A 80 -1.69 -20.12 -2.23
C LEU A 80 -2.29 -19.89 -0.83
N VAL A 81 -3.48 -20.45 -0.55
CA VAL A 81 -4.11 -20.41 0.77
C VAL A 81 -3.25 -21.16 1.79
N GLY A 82 -2.82 -22.39 1.47
CA GLY A 82 -1.96 -23.18 2.35
C GLY A 82 -0.66 -22.44 2.70
N CYS A 83 -0.05 -21.78 1.72
CA CYS A 83 1.14 -20.96 1.93
C CYS A 83 0.89 -19.80 2.89
N LEU A 84 -0.22 -19.09 2.74
CA LEU A 84 -0.62 -18.00 3.63
C LEU A 84 -0.85 -18.46 5.07
N TYR A 85 -1.50 -19.62 5.27
CA TYR A 85 -1.79 -20.13 6.61
C TYR A 85 -0.58 -20.75 7.31
N ASN A 86 0.37 -21.30 6.55
CA ASN A 86 1.55 -21.98 7.12
C ASN A 86 2.78 -21.09 7.25
N ASN A 87 2.72 -19.82 6.81
CA ASN A 87 3.83 -18.89 6.85
C ASN A 87 3.37 -17.50 7.32
N SER A 88 4.26 -16.73 7.94
CA SER A 88 3.97 -15.31 8.17
C SER A 88 4.07 -14.52 6.86
N LEU A 89 3.26 -13.47 6.71
CA LEU A 89 3.37 -12.55 5.57
C LEU A 89 4.76 -11.94 5.43
N SER A 90 5.46 -11.71 6.54
CA SER A 90 6.85 -11.25 6.53
C SER A 90 7.79 -12.27 5.87
N ARG A 91 7.62 -13.57 6.15
CA ARG A 91 8.41 -14.65 5.52
C ARG A 91 8.12 -14.76 4.04
N ILE A 92 6.85 -14.71 3.65
CA ILE A 92 6.43 -14.71 2.23
C ILE A 92 7.04 -13.52 1.51
N SER A 93 6.92 -12.31 2.07
CA SER A 93 7.43 -11.08 1.47
C SER A 93 8.95 -11.11 1.31
N THR A 94 9.68 -11.61 2.31
CA THR A 94 11.14 -11.80 2.23
C THR A 94 11.51 -12.78 1.12
N ALA A 95 10.80 -13.90 1.00
CA ALA A 95 11.03 -14.87 -0.06
C ALA A 95 10.73 -14.28 -1.45
N MET A 96 9.66 -13.50 -1.59
CA MET A 96 9.33 -12.79 -2.83
C MET A 96 10.41 -11.77 -3.21
N ASP A 97 10.87 -10.96 -2.26
CA ASP A 97 11.93 -9.98 -2.49
C ASP A 97 13.22 -10.66 -2.93
N LYS A 98 13.56 -11.81 -2.33
CA LYS A 98 14.70 -12.64 -2.75
C LYS A 98 14.54 -13.14 -4.18
N VAL A 99 13.36 -13.70 -4.53
CA VAL A 99 13.11 -14.20 -5.89
C VAL A 99 13.23 -13.09 -6.93
N ILE A 100 12.70 -11.91 -6.66
CA ILE A 100 12.79 -10.75 -7.55
C ILE A 100 14.25 -10.29 -7.70
N ALA A 101 14.99 -10.20 -6.59
CA ALA A 101 16.39 -9.79 -6.61
C ALA A 101 17.30 -10.81 -7.36
N GLU A 102 17.00 -12.10 -7.25
CA GLU A 102 17.73 -13.16 -7.93
C GLU A 102 17.33 -13.32 -9.41
N ASN A 103 16.15 -12.80 -9.80
CA ASN A 103 15.58 -12.96 -11.14
C ASN A 103 15.05 -11.64 -11.74
N PRO A 104 15.84 -10.55 -11.75
CA PRO A 104 15.34 -9.21 -12.12
C PRO A 104 14.92 -9.10 -13.59
N ALA A 105 15.40 -10.00 -14.46
CA ALA A 105 15.00 -10.05 -15.87
C ALA A 105 13.68 -10.82 -16.12
N LYS A 106 13.16 -11.53 -15.11
CA LYS A 106 12.00 -12.43 -15.26
C LYS A 106 10.83 -12.08 -14.34
N VAL A 107 11.10 -11.42 -13.21
CA VAL A 107 10.08 -11.08 -12.23
C VAL A 107 10.21 -9.61 -11.89
N HIS A 108 9.28 -8.81 -12.41
CA HIS A 108 9.20 -7.39 -12.12
C HIS A 108 8.09 -7.15 -11.10
N ARG A 109 8.43 -6.44 -10.02
CA ARG A 109 7.48 -6.19 -8.92
C ARG A 109 6.23 -5.43 -9.37
N ASP A 110 6.31 -4.62 -10.43
CA ASP A 110 5.18 -3.90 -11.02
C ASP A 110 4.29 -4.75 -11.95
N LYS A 111 4.60 -6.04 -12.13
CA LYS A 111 3.86 -6.96 -13.02
C LYS A 111 3.13 -8.02 -12.19
N PRO A 112 1.83 -7.82 -11.86
CA PRO A 112 1.09 -8.71 -10.96
C PRO A 112 1.07 -10.18 -11.38
N ASN A 113 1.02 -10.46 -12.69
CA ASN A 113 1.02 -11.83 -13.19
C ASN A 113 2.37 -12.52 -12.93
N GLU A 114 3.49 -11.83 -13.14
CA GLU A 114 4.83 -12.37 -12.86
C GLU A 114 5.02 -12.60 -11.36
N VAL A 115 4.55 -11.64 -10.55
CA VAL A 115 4.57 -11.74 -9.08
C VAL A 115 3.71 -12.91 -8.60
N LEU A 116 2.53 -13.12 -9.18
CA LEU A 116 1.67 -14.26 -8.83
C LEU A 116 2.34 -15.59 -9.19
N THR A 117 2.96 -15.71 -10.36
CA THR A 117 3.70 -16.92 -10.75
C THR A 117 4.86 -17.20 -9.80
N ALA A 118 5.64 -16.17 -9.45
CA ALA A 118 6.72 -16.30 -8.46
C ALA A 118 6.18 -16.70 -7.07
N MET A 119 5.02 -16.17 -6.70
CA MET A 119 4.35 -16.49 -5.43
C MET A 119 3.93 -17.96 -5.37
N VAL A 120 3.33 -18.47 -6.44
CA VAL A 120 3.00 -19.91 -6.54
C VAL A 120 4.26 -20.75 -6.42
N ALA A 121 5.36 -20.36 -7.06
CA ALA A 121 6.62 -21.09 -6.99
C ALA A 121 7.18 -21.18 -5.56
N ILE A 122 7.20 -20.08 -4.80
CA ILE A 122 7.67 -20.10 -3.40
C ILE A 122 6.69 -20.85 -2.48
N CYS A 123 5.41 -20.84 -2.81
CA CYS A 123 4.34 -21.46 -2.03
C CYS A 123 4.19 -22.96 -2.27
N ASN A 124 4.67 -23.46 -3.41
CA ASN A 124 4.62 -24.87 -3.77
C ASN A 124 5.78 -25.71 -3.18
N HIS A 125 6.62 -25.11 -2.33
CA HIS A 125 7.70 -25.83 -1.66
C HIS A 125 7.30 -26.26 -0.24
N PRO A 126 7.34 -27.57 0.09
CA PRO A 126 6.85 -28.11 1.36
C PRO A 126 7.74 -27.80 2.58
N ALA A 127 8.67 -26.84 2.51
CA ALA A 127 9.71 -26.65 3.52
C ALA A 127 9.92 -25.19 3.91
N GLN A 128 8.91 -24.57 4.54
CA GLN A 128 9.13 -23.43 5.45
C GLN A 128 8.24 -23.44 6.70
N GLY A 129 7.36 -24.44 6.85
CA GLY A 129 6.81 -24.82 8.15
C GLY A 129 7.93 -25.48 8.95
N GLY A 130 8.27 -24.91 10.11
CA GLY A 130 9.33 -25.39 10.96
C GLY A 130 9.24 -26.89 11.20
N ALA A 131 10.39 -27.53 11.38
CA ALA A 131 10.48 -28.89 11.86
C ALA A 131 9.71 -29.01 13.19
N SER A 132 8.44 -29.41 13.13
CA SER A 132 7.84 -30.23 14.16
C SER A 132 8.56 -31.57 14.06
N GLN A 133 9.70 -31.62 14.72
CA GLN A 133 10.41 -32.85 15.03
C GLN A 133 9.36 -33.87 15.53
N PRO A 134 9.34 -35.11 15.02
CA PRO A 134 8.45 -36.10 15.58
C PRO A 134 8.82 -36.24 17.05
N ALA A 135 7.86 -35.98 17.96
CA ALA A 135 8.04 -36.24 19.37
C ALA A 135 8.33 -37.74 19.53
N LYS A 136 9.62 -38.06 19.66
CA LYS A 136 10.11 -39.41 19.91
C LYS A 136 9.88 -39.71 21.39
N GLY A 137 8.69 -40.26 21.68
CA GLY A 137 8.40 -41.08 22.86
C GLY A 137 8.21 -40.36 24.20
N ARG A 138 7.08 -40.62 24.86
CA ARG A 138 7.05 -41.50 26.03
C ARG A 138 5.67 -42.13 26.17
#